data_AF-A0A098GHW9-F1
#
_entry.id   AF-A0A098GHW9-F1
#
_cell.length_a   1.000
_cell.length_b   1.000
_cell.length_c   1.000
_cell.angle_alpha   90.00
_cell.angle_beta   90.00
_cell.angle_gamma   90.00
#
_symmetry.space_group_name_H-M   'P 1'
#
loop_
_entity.id
_entity.type
_entity.pdbx_description
1 polymer ?
#
loop_
_entity_poly.entity_id
_entity_poly.type
_entity_poly.pdbx_seq_one_letter_code
_entity_poly.pdbx_strand_id
1 'polypeptide(L)'
;MWYEKLIEAFISKINVNDQENAKKFLDFLFAQLKEIVFESNADTHFQIEMMLGVISNLFLKLNNAPEGTITLNYFAKFIIGLVVIYAKHGNENADFWSVHFIPFLIKSKKLGLTELSELITSYEQALVAGKRVFVFAKNSKRLPFRAQAQTLTINAVEKWVLSELKYEISINIPREMISAFKTMHSGLLSDFLGESSFLLGRSVEFDAFIDSLYKEIYEPFGGLAQLSEAEQQFFSNLQALINLVHEFEPTNEKIQHLIFRLQIASYAYMLHRDSSSYSRFANSCLNEIRKMTVACGENYPNLKLTLERLYYFLKAVGLLYIQFETDDALFVEEIAVVVQLEGLKKDLTFIGEMSYKTAERVLLAIVDAAAGYMQNRNTANLKLLRKSCAEIIEQGRSVLEKEPQGKLFLARVEFVLLSLELINQLSNKKQEASDSNNRSQTYGEREYKFHSRFETFSNLVKQFFDKASIDDRFTLYARIAEIIESVISTATLVYFQNRTDDNYQVLKWLSANLESDYGLMLFKLAPKLSALDSSLPYEELHKSLIKLNLALVKLEESRMDYYRKGGKHTSFPFVQIPEQESTSRDRSFSF
;
A
#
# COMPACT_ATOMS: atom_id res chain seq x y z
N MET A 1 -0.86 -22.22 -3.93
CA MET A 1 -0.36 -21.66 -2.65
C MET A 1 0.92 -22.38 -2.23
N TRP A 2 1.75 -21.80 -1.37
CA TRP A 2 3.05 -22.38 -0.98
C TRP A 2 2.92 -23.80 -0.38
N TYR A 3 1.88 -24.03 0.43
CA TYR A 3 1.63 -25.33 1.06
C TYR A 3 1.26 -26.42 0.05
N GLU A 4 0.64 -26.08 -1.09
CA GLU A 4 0.29 -27.05 -2.13
C GLU A 4 1.55 -27.65 -2.72
N LYS A 5 2.56 -26.82 -2.98
CA LYS A 5 3.85 -27.29 -3.52
C LYS A 5 4.61 -28.16 -2.55
N LEU A 6 4.57 -27.85 -1.26
CA LEU A 6 5.20 -28.70 -0.24
C LEU A 6 4.51 -30.06 -0.13
N ILE A 7 3.18 -30.11 -0.21
CA ILE A 7 2.43 -31.37 -0.15
C ILE A 7 2.59 -32.16 -1.46
N GLU A 8 2.58 -31.50 -2.62
CA GLU A 8 2.83 -32.12 -3.93
C GLU A 8 4.20 -32.79 -4.02
N ALA A 9 5.22 -32.29 -3.31
CA ALA A 9 6.54 -32.91 -3.28
C ALA A 9 6.50 -34.36 -2.77
N PHE A 10 5.53 -34.72 -1.91
CA PHE A 10 5.33 -36.08 -1.42
C PHE A 10 4.70 -37.03 -2.44
N ILE A 11 4.21 -36.55 -3.60
CA ILE A 11 3.73 -37.44 -4.67
C ILE A 11 4.84 -38.39 -5.13
N SER A 12 6.09 -37.94 -5.13
CA SER A 12 7.27 -38.78 -5.45
C SER A 12 7.40 -40.02 -4.54
N LYS A 13 6.89 -39.93 -3.30
CA LYS A 13 6.89 -41.03 -2.33
C LYS A 13 5.80 -42.07 -2.61
N ILE A 14 4.79 -41.71 -3.40
CA ILE A 14 3.67 -42.58 -3.75
C ILE A 14 4.06 -43.53 -4.87
N ASN A 15 3.57 -44.77 -4.82
CA ASN A 15 3.69 -45.77 -5.88
C ASN A 15 3.49 -45.14 -7.27
N VAL A 16 4.42 -45.39 -8.19
CA VAL A 16 4.44 -44.77 -9.54
C VAL A 16 3.10 -44.91 -10.27
N ASN A 17 2.45 -46.08 -10.16
CA ASN A 17 1.16 -46.36 -10.80
C ASN A 17 0.00 -45.49 -10.26
N ASP A 18 0.14 -44.91 -9.07
CA ASP A 18 -0.90 -44.14 -8.39
C ASP A 18 -0.60 -42.63 -8.36
N GLN A 19 0.57 -42.18 -8.81
CA GLN A 19 0.99 -40.76 -8.71
C GLN A 19 0.03 -39.80 -9.43
N GLU A 20 -0.48 -40.19 -10.60
CA GLU A 20 -1.45 -39.38 -11.35
C GLU A 20 -2.80 -39.27 -10.60
N ASN A 21 -3.22 -40.35 -9.93
CA ASN A 21 -4.42 -40.33 -9.09
C ASN A 21 -4.18 -39.54 -7.81
N ALA A 22 -2.96 -39.56 -7.26
CA ALA A 22 -2.57 -38.74 -6.13
C ALA A 22 -2.66 -37.24 -6.45
N LYS A 23 -2.19 -36.83 -7.64
CA LYS A 23 -2.32 -35.45 -8.11
C LYS A 23 -3.78 -35.02 -8.20
N LYS A 24 -4.62 -35.83 -8.86
CA LYS A 24 -6.08 -35.57 -8.94
C LYS A 24 -6.75 -35.53 -7.56
N PHE A 25 -6.27 -36.35 -6.63
CA PHE A 25 -6.73 -36.32 -5.25
C PHE A 25 -6.36 -35.02 -4.54
N LEU A 26 -5.11 -34.55 -4.65
CA LEU A 26 -4.68 -33.29 -4.06
C LEU A 26 -5.42 -32.08 -4.67
N ASP A 27 -5.60 -32.05 -6.00
CA ASP A 27 -6.40 -31.01 -6.66
C ASP A 27 -7.83 -30.96 -6.10
N PHE A 28 -8.44 -32.13 -5.91
CA PHE A 28 -9.76 -32.23 -5.30
C PHE A 28 -9.76 -31.82 -3.82
N LEU A 29 -8.75 -32.24 -3.06
CA LEU A 29 -8.61 -31.91 -1.65
C LEU A 29 -8.50 -30.40 -1.45
N PHE A 30 -7.63 -29.71 -2.19
CA PHE A 30 -7.45 -28.25 -2.05
C PHE A 30 -8.69 -27.46 -2.47
N ALA A 31 -9.39 -27.90 -3.51
CA ALA A 31 -10.67 -27.31 -3.88
C ALA A 31 -11.70 -27.41 -2.73
N GLN A 32 -11.80 -28.57 -2.09
CA GLN A 32 -12.71 -28.79 -0.96
C GLN A 32 -12.25 -28.08 0.32
N LEU A 33 -10.95 -27.97 0.58
CA LEU A 33 -10.41 -27.17 1.69
C LEU A 33 -10.82 -25.70 1.58
N LYS A 34 -10.70 -25.14 0.37
CA LYS A 34 -11.08 -23.76 0.09
C LYS A 34 -12.58 -23.51 0.33
N GLU A 35 -13.41 -24.46 -0.06
CA GLU A 35 -14.86 -24.37 0.15
C GLU A 35 -15.25 -24.60 1.61
N ILE A 36 -14.70 -25.60 2.30
CA ILE A 36 -15.25 -26.02 3.61
C ILE A 36 -14.59 -25.30 4.77
N VAL A 37 -13.28 -25.05 4.68
CA VAL A 37 -12.46 -24.63 5.82
C VAL A 37 -12.02 -23.19 5.68
N PHE A 38 -11.67 -22.74 4.47
CA PHE A 38 -11.19 -21.38 4.21
C PHE A 38 -12.28 -20.47 3.64
N GLU A 39 -13.55 -20.75 3.96
CA GLU A 39 -14.75 -20.14 3.35
C GLU A 39 -14.88 -18.62 3.58
N SER A 40 -13.94 -17.98 4.29
CA SER A 40 -13.73 -16.53 4.28
C SER A 40 -12.24 -16.19 4.39
N ASN A 41 -11.78 -15.19 3.64
CA ASN A 41 -10.42 -14.62 3.73
C ASN A 41 -10.11 -13.96 5.10
N ALA A 42 -10.98 -14.12 6.10
CA ALA A 42 -10.92 -13.38 7.36
C ALA A 42 -9.92 -13.97 8.37
N ASP A 43 -9.54 -15.25 8.26
CA ASP A 43 -8.65 -15.93 9.21
C ASP A 43 -7.45 -16.61 8.52
N THR A 44 -6.63 -15.81 7.84
CA THR A 44 -5.35 -16.25 7.26
C THR A 44 -4.44 -16.93 8.29
N HIS A 45 -4.44 -16.48 9.55
CA HIS A 45 -3.65 -17.09 10.63
C HIS A 45 -3.99 -18.56 10.87
N PHE A 46 -5.28 -18.88 11.00
CA PHE A 46 -5.76 -20.25 11.21
C PHE A 46 -5.37 -21.14 10.03
N GLN A 47 -5.53 -20.64 8.79
CA GLN A 47 -5.13 -21.37 7.60
C GLN A 47 -3.64 -21.71 7.62
N ILE A 48 -2.77 -20.75 7.97
CA ILE A 48 -1.32 -20.96 8.02
C ILE A 48 -0.96 -21.98 9.11
N GLU A 49 -1.47 -21.81 10.33
CA GLU A 49 -1.21 -22.73 11.45
C GLU A 49 -1.69 -24.15 11.14
N MET A 50 -2.91 -24.29 10.59
CA MET A 50 -3.45 -25.58 10.19
C MET A 50 -2.56 -26.25 9.14
N MET A 51 -2.18 -25.53 8.09
CA MET A 51 -1.35 -26.09 7.02
C MET A 51 0.08 -26.40 7.49
N LEU A 52 0.65 -25.60 8.39
CA LEU A 52 1.93 -25.91 9.04
C LEU A 52 1.85 -27.22 9.84
N GLY A 53 0.77 -27.43 10.60
CA GLY A 53 0.53 -28.68 11.32
C GLY A 53 0.43 -29.89 10.38
N VAL A 54 -0.31 -29.76 9.28
CA VAL A 54 -0.41 -30.81 8.25
C VAL A 54 0.97 -31.11 7.65
N ILE A 55 1.71 -30.09 7.21
CA ILE A 55 3.00 -30.26 6.53
C ILE A 55 4.05 -30.82 7.48
N SER A 56 4.16 -30.28 8.69
CA SER A 56 5.06 -30.77 9.74
C SER A 56 4.93 -32.29 9.90
N ASN A 57 3.71 -32.79 10.05
CA ASN A 57 3.46 -34.20 10.26
C ASN A 57 3.70 -35.05 9.01
N LEU A 58 3.47 -34.50 7.81
CA LEU A 58 3.85 -35.16 6.57
C LEU A 58 5.37 -35.31 6.45
N PHE A 59 6.13 -34.28 6.82
CA PHE A 59 7.60 -34.38 6.85
C PHE A 59 8.07 -35.41 7.86
N LEU A 60 7.57 -35.36 9.11
CA LEU A 60 7.94 -36.32 10.15
C LEU A 60 7.62 -37.76 9.75
N LYS A 61 6.50 -37.99 9.05
CA LYS A 61 6.03 -39.34 8.71
C LYS A 61 6.57 -39.88 7.40
N LEU A 62 6.68 -39.04 6.37
CA LEU A 62 6.87 -39.48 4.98
C LEU A 62 8.20 -39.04 4.36
N ASN A 63 8.90 -38.05 4.91
CA ASN A 63 10.10 -37.49 4.27
C ASN A 63 11.19 -38.56 4.04
N ASN A 64 11.40 -39.43 5.04
CA ASN A 64 12.40 -40.49 5.02
C ASN A 64 11.94 -41.78 4.32
N ALA A 65 10.68 -41.85 3.87
CA ALA A 65 10.21 -42.98 3.10
C ALA A 65 10.93 -43.02 1.73
N PRO A 66 11.33 -44.20 1.22
CA PRO A 66 11.86 -44.30 -0.14
C PRO A 66 10.80 -43.90 -1.18
N GLU A 67 11.25 -43.40 -2.32
CA GLU A 67 10.36 -43.06 -3.43
C GLU A 67 9.55 -44.27 -3.89
N GLY A 68 8.28 -44.04 -4.26
CA GLY A 68 7.40 -45.10 -4.76
C GLY A 68 7.04 -46.19 -3.75
N THR A 69 7.12 -45.95 -2.44
CA THR A 69 6.80 -46.96 -1.41
C THR A 69 5.47 -46.74 -0.68
N ILE A 70 4.91 -45.53 -0.76
CA ILE A 70 3.69 -45.16 -0.05
C ILE A 70 2.49 -45.47 -0.94
N THR A 71 1.45 -46.08 -0.38
CA THR A 71 0.19 -46.30 -1.11
C THR A 71 -0.65 -45.03 -1.14
N LEU A 72 -1.40 -44.83 -2.22
CA LEU A 72 -2.33 -43.70 -2.32
C LEU A 72 -3.39 -43.70 -1.21
N ASN A 73 -3.93 -44.87 -0.83
CA ASN A 73 -4.88 -44.98 0.27
C ASN A 73 -4.29 -44.50 1.59
N TYR A 74 -3.04 -44.88 1.90
CA TYR A 74 -2.37 -44.42 3.12
C TYR A 74 -2.18 -42.90 3.10
N PHE A 75 -1.60 -42.37 2.01
CA PHE A 75 -1.35 -40.93 1.85
C PHE A 75 -2.63 -40.10 1.98
N ALA A 76 -3.69 -40.49 1.26
CA ALA A 76 -4.97 -39.77 1.27
C ALA A 76 -5.66 -39.83 2.63
N LYS A 77 -5.69 -41.01 3.28
CA LYS A 77 -6.23 -41.15 4.65
C LYS A 77 -5.49 -40.28 5.64
N PHE A 78 -4.15 -40.27 5.56
CA PHE A 78 -3.31 -39.52 6.49
C PHE A 78 -3.54 -38.02 6.34
N ILE A 79 -3.51 -37.48 5.12
CA ILE A 79 -3.76 -36.06 4.88
C ILE A 79 -5.18 -35.66 5.29
N ILE A 80 -6.21 -36.43 4.91
CA ILE A 80 -7.60 -36.13 5.31
C ILE A 80 -7.70 -36.09 6.84
N GLY A 81 -7.11 -37.06 7.54
CA GLY A 81 -7.14 -37.09 9.00
C GLY A 81 -6.40 -35.92 9.64
N LEU A 82 -5.22 -35.54 9.12
CA LEU A 82 -4.50 -34.35 9.58
C LEU A 82 -5.32 -33.08 9.39
N VAL A 83 -5.93 -32.89 8.22
CA VAL A 83 -6.82 -31.75 7.93
C VAL A 83 -7.98 -31.71 8.93
N VAL A 84 -8.64 -32.83 9.19
CA VAL A 84 -9.77 -32.90 10.14
C VAL A 84 -9.31 -32.53 11.55
N ILE A 85 -8.17 -33.08 12.01
CA ILE A 85 -7.64 -32.84 13.35
C ILE A 85 -7.28 -31.36 13.53
N TYR A 86 -6.47 -30.81 12.61
CA TYR A 86 -6.01 -29.42 12.74
C TYR A 86 -7.12 -28.42 12.49
N ALA A 87 -8.10 -28.71 11.63
CA ALA A 87 -9.25 -27.85 11.45
C ALA A 87 -10.11 -27.77 12.73
N LYS A 88 -10.33 -28.91 13.40
CA LYS A 88 -11.06 -28.96 14.67
C LYS A 88 -10.30 -28.39 15.85
N HIS A 89 -8.97 -28.51 15.85
CA HIS A 89 -8.15 -28.07 16.96
C HIS A 89 -7.81 -26.58 16.89
N GLY A 90 -7.58 -26.05 15.68
CA GLY A 90 -7.02 -24.72 15.48
C GLY A 90 -8.03 -23.57 15.39
N ASN A 91 -9.33 -23.83 15.21
CA ASN A 91 -10.32 -22.75 15.05
C ASN A 91 -11.16 -22.57 16.32
N GLU A 92 -10.79 -21.58 17.15
CA GLU A 92 -11.57 -21.21 18.35
C GLU A 92 -12.96 -20.64 18.01
N ASN A 93 -13.15 -20.14 16.78
CA ASN A 93 -14.35 -19.43 16.34
C ASN A 93 -15.29 -20.28 15.47
N ALA A 94 -14.89 -21.48 15.04
CA ALA A 94 -15.68 -22.35 14.19
C ALA A 94 -15.73 -23.77 14.73
N ASP A 95 -16.94 -24.22 15.07
CA ASP A 95 -17.20 -25.60 15.46
C ASP A 95 -17.20 -26.52 14.22
N PHE A 96 -16.03 -27.05 13.88
CA PHE A 96 -15.92 -28.06 12.82
C PHE A 96 -16.38 -29.44 13.31
N TRP A 97 -17.47 -29.94 12.74
CA TRP A 97 -17.97 -31.29 13.00
C TRP A 97 -17.54 -32.24 11.87
N SER A 98 -17.41 -33.53 12.18
CA SER A 98 -17.02 -34.55 11.19
C SER A 98 -17.94 -34.62 9.96
N VAL A 99 -19.19 -34.18 10.09
CA VAL A 99 -20.16 -34.08 8.98
C VAL A 99 -19.75 -33.03 7.94
N HIS A 100 -19.04 -31.97 8.34
CA HIS A 100 -18.55 -30.93 7.43
C HIS A 100 -17.49 -31.45 6.47
N PHE A 101 -16.79 -32.53 6.84
CA PHE A 101 -15.71 -33.12 6.06
C PHE A 101 -16.16 -34.27 5.14
N ILE A 102 -17.47 -34.57 5.08
CA ILE A 102 -18.04 -35.54 4.13
C ILE A 102 -17.62 -35.26 2.67
N PRO A 103 -17.53 -34.00 2.19
CA PRO A 103 -17.22 -33.76 0.79
C PRO A 103 -15.87 -34.35 0.34
N PHE A 104 -14.87 -34.43 1.24
CA PHE A 104 -13.59 -35.10 0.95
C PHE A 104 -13.73 -36.59 0.57
N LEU A 105 -14.85 -37.24 0.94
CA LEU A 105 -15.12 -38.64 0.65
C LEU A 105 -15.96 -38.88 -0.60
N ILE A 106 -16.60 -37.86 -1.18
CA ILE A 106 -17.60 -38.02 -2.27
C ILE A 106 -17.00 -38.63 -3.54
N LYS A 107 -15.74 -38.30 -3.86
CA LYS A 107 -15.04 -38.81 -5.06
C LYS A 107 -14.05 -39.93 -4.76
N SER A 108 -14.00 -40.45 -3.53
CA SER A 108 -13.04 -41.47 -3.08
C SER A 108 -12.87 -42.63 -4.08
N LYS A 109 -13.96 -43.29 -4.47
CA LYS A 109 -13.94 -44.39 -5.45
C LYS A 109 -13.39 -43.97 -6.83
N LYS A 110 -13.76 -42.80 -7.33
CA LYS A 110 -13.31 -42.30 -8.64
C LYS A 110 -11.83 -41.92 -8.65
N LEU A 111 -11.28 -41.59 -7.48
CA LEU A 111 -9.88 -41.22 -7.28
C LEU A 111 -8.99 -42.43 -6.90
N GLY A 112 -9.52 -43.66 -6.96
CA GLY A 112 -8.75 -44.86 -6.61
C GLY A 112 -8.60 -45.11 -5.09
N LEU A 113 -9.35 -44.41 -4.24
CA LEU A 113 -9.33 -44.58 -2.78
C LEU A 113 -10.25 -45.73 -2.35
N THR A 114 -9.91 -46.94 -2.77
CA THR A 114 -10.72 -48.16 -2.59
C THR A 114 -11.00 -48.47 -1.13
N GLU A 115 -10.00 -48.36 -0.25
CA GLU A 115 -10.18 -48.69 1.17
C GLU A 115 -11.16 -47.75 1.88
N LEU A 116 -11.16 -46.46 1.52
CA LEU A 116 -12.15 -45.50 2.03
C LEU A 116 -13.55 -45.82 1.51
N SER A 117 -13.68 -46.15 0.23
CA SER A 117 -14.96 -46.54 -0.38
C SER A 117 -15.55 -47.82 0.23
N GLU A 118 -14.69 -48.81 0.53
CA GLU A 118 -15.07 -50.06 1.18
C GLU A 118 -15.51 -49.82 2.63
N LEU A 119 -14.79 -48.98 3.37
CA LEU A 119 -15.16 -48.62 4.75
C LEU A 119 -16.52 -47.92 4.82
N ILE A 120 -16.80 -46.99 3.90
CA ILE A 120 -18.11 -46.32 3.79
C ILE A 120 -19.20 -47.37 3.54
N THR A 121 -18.97 -48.31 2.61
CA THR A 121 -19.95 -49.33 2.25
C THR A 121 -20.22 -50.28 3.42
N SER A 122 -19.18 -50.68 4.14
CA SER A 122 -19.26 -51.49 5.37
C SER A 122 -20.10 -50.80 6.45
N TYR A 123 -19.85 -49.52 6.73
CA TYR A 123 -20.65 -48.77 7.70
C TYR A 123 -22.09 -48.54 7.25
N GLU A 124 -22.32 -48.28 5.96
CA GLU A 124 -23.66 -48.14 5.40
C GLU A 124 -24.47 -49.42 5.59
N GLN A 125 -23.89 -50.58 5.26
CA GLN A 125 -24.53 -51.89 5.48
C GLN A 125 -24.80 -52.16 6.97
N ALA A 126 -23.87 -51.82 7.86
CA ALA A 126 -24.05 -52.01 9.30
C ALA A 126 -25.17 -51.12 9.88
N LEU A 127 -25.31 -49.89 9.38
CA LEU A 127 -26.39 -48.98 9.75
C LEU A 127 -27.76 -49.45 9.24
N VAL A 128 -27.82 -49.87 7.97
CA VAL A 128 -29.05 -50.40 7.35
C VAL A 128 -29.52 -51.67 8.07
N ALA A 129 -28.59 -52.54 8.46
CA ALA A 129 -28.88 -53.76 9.21
C ALA A 129 -29.15 -53.52 10.72
N GLY A 130 -29.08 -52.28 11.20
CA GLY A 130 -29.25 -51.95 12.63
C GLY A 130 -28.13 -52.47 13.55
N LYS A 131 -27.04 -52.99 13.00
CA LYS A 131 -25.85 -53.46 13.76
C LYS A 131 -25.03 -52.32 14.35
N ARG A 132 -25.23 -51.10 13.83
CA ARG A 132 -24.64 -49.86 14.34
C ARG A 132 -25.71 -48.79 14.41
N VAL A 133 -25.62 -47.91 15.41
CA VAL A 133 -26.52 -46.77 15.57
C VAL A 133 -25.70 -45.48 15.47
N PHE A 134 -26.15 -44.55 14.64
CA PHE A 134 -25.60 -43.20 14.59
C PHE A 134 -26.37 -42.31 15.56
N VAL A 135 -25.66 -41.68 16.50
CA VAL A 135 -26.27 -40.79 17.49
C VAL A 135 -26.30 -39.37 16.95
N PHE A 136 -27.49 -38.77 16.94
CA PHE A 136 -27.71 -37.39 16.50
C PHE A 136 -27.68 -36.45 17.70
N ALA A 137 -27.13 -35.24 17.51
CA ALA A 137 -27.30 -34.17 18.47
C ALA A 137 -28.79 -33.83 18.64
N LYS A 138 -29.19 -33.41 19.84
CA LYS A 138 -30.59 -33.04 20.14
C LYS A 138 -31.04 -31.96 19.14
N ASN A 139 -32.17 -32.18 18.45
CA ASN A 139 -32.75 -31.29 17.42
C ASN A 139 -32.03 -31.24 16.05
N SER A 140 -31.10 -32.16 15.74
CA SER A 140 -30.49 -32.23 14.41
C SER A 140 -31.31 -33.09 13.42
N LYS A 141 -31.31 -32.69 12.13
CA LYS A 141 -31.98 -33.46 11.07
C LYS A 141 -31.31 -34.83 10.91
N ARG A 142 -32.12 -35.89 10.77
CA ARG A 142 -31.61 -37.22 10.44
C ARG A 142 -30.96 -37.20 9.06
N LEU A 143 -29.71 -37.60 8.99
CA LEU A 143 -28.96 -37.77 7.75
C LEU A 143 -29.31 -39.10 7.07
N PRO A 144 -29.24 -39.22 5.74
CA PRO A 144 -29.30 -40.51 5.05
C PRO A 144 -28.22 -41.48 5.54
N PHE A 145 -28.45 -42.79 5.48
CA PHE A 145 -27.49 -43.79 5.96
C PHE A 145 -26.10 -43.65 5.33
N ARG A 146 -26.03 -43.32 4.03
CA ARG A 146 -24.76 -43.05 3.36
C ARG A 146 -23.99 -41.88 3.97
N ALA A 147 -24.67 -40.78 4.27
CA ALA A 147 -24.06 -39.61 4.91
C ALA A 147 -23.62 -39.92 6.35
N GLN A 148 -24.41 -40.71 7.10
CA GLN A 148 -24.00 -41.22 8.41
C GLN A 148 -22.74 -42.09 8.31
N ALA A 149 -22.68 -43.01 7.33
CA ALA A 149 -21.53 -43.86 7.08
C ALA A 149 -20.27 -43.06 6.71
N GLN A 150 -20.41 -41.99 5.92
CA GLN A 150 -19.33 -41.06 5.61
C GLN A 150 -18.84 -40.32 6.86
N THR A 151 -19.73 -39.81 7.72
CA THR A 151 -19.33 -39.21 9.01
C THR A 151 -18.59 -40.21 9.90
N LEU A 152 -19.05 -41.45 9.99
CA LEU A 152 -18.37 -42.52 10.74
C LEU A 152 -17.00 -42.85 10.14
N THR A 153 -16.86 -42.76 8.82
CA THR A 153 -15.59 -42.95 8.13
C THR A 153 -14.61 -41.83 8.48
N ILE A 154 -15.05 -40.56 8.48
CA ILE A 154 -14.23 -39.44 8.94
C ILE A 154 -13.79 -39.64 10.39
N ASN A 155 -14.70 -40.02 11.30
CA ASN A 155 -14.35 -40.29 12.70
C ASN A 155 -13.32 -41.42 12.83
N ALA A 156 -13.42 -42.46 12.00
CA ALA A 156 -12.48 -43.56 12.01
C ALA A 156 -11.10 -43.13 11.49
N VAL A 157 -11.05 -42.31 10.44
CA VAL A 157 -9.82 -41.73 9.89
C VAL A 157 -9.16 -40.80 10.89
N GLU A 158 -9.92 -39.89 11.50
CA GLU A 158 -9.46 -38.98 12.55
C GLU A 158 -8.87 -39.75 13.74
N LYS A 159 -9.59 -40.75 14.25
CA LYS A 159 -9.11 -41.60 15.35
C LYS A 159 -7.83 -42.33 14.98
N TRP A 160 -7.74 -42.84 13.75
CA TRP A 160 -6.55 -43.52 13.26
C TRP A 160 -5.36 -42.57 13.19
N VAL A 161 -5.51 -41.38 12.59
CA VAL A 161 -4.42 -40.40 12.54
C VAL A 161 -4.02 -39.92 13.93
N LEU A 162 -4.96 -39.65 14.85
CA LEU A 162 -4.63 -39.33 16.24
C LEU A 162 -3.78 -40.43 16.90
N SER A 163 -4.07 -41.70 16.62
CA SER A 163 -3.24 -42.80 17.13
C SER A 163 -1.84 -42.85 16.50
N GLU A 164 -1.71 -42.52 15.20
CA GLU A 164 -0.42 -42.39 14.53
C GLU A 164 0.41 -41.23 15.11
N LEU A 165 -0.25 -40.15 15.51
CA LEU A 165 0.34 -39.00 16.18
C LEU A 165 0.57 -39.22 17.68
N LYS A 166 0.21 -40.38 18.22
CA LYS A 166 0.23 -40.66 19.67
C LYS A 166 -0.54 -39.60 20.49
N TYR A 167 -1.58 -39.02 19.89
CA TYR A 167 -2.39 -37.94 20.45
C TYR A 167 -1.62 -36.64 20.73
N GLU A 168 -0.45 -36.44 20.14
CA GLU A 168 0.31 -35.19 20.16
C GLU A 168 -0.07 -34.34 18.94
N ILE A 169 -0.68 -33.17 19.18
CA ILE A 169 -1.22 -32.29 18.12
C ILE A 169 -0.35 -31.03 17.97
N SER A 170 0.71 -30.87 18.77
CA SER A 170 1.62 -29.74 18.65
C SER A 170 2.25 -29.66 17.26
N ILE A 171 2.40 -28.43 16.76
CA ILE A 171 3.06 -28.17 15.49
C ILE A 171 4.57 -28.18 15.74
N ASN A 172 5.21 -29.29 15.45
CA ASN A 172 6.66 -29.45 15.59
C ASN A 172 7.31 -29.25 14.22
N ILE A 173 8.09 -28.19 13.99
CA ILE A 173 8.66 -27.94 12.65
C ILE A 173 9.99 -28.69 12.47
N PRO A 174 10.04 -29.77 11.66
CA PRO A 174 11.28 -30.50 11.41
C PRO A 174 12.29 -29.65 10.62
N ARG A 175 13.58 -29.76 10.95
CA ARG A 175 14.66 -29.06 10.24
C ARG A 175 14.72 -29.45 8.77
N GLU A 176 14.31 -30.66 8.43
CA GLU A 176 14.23 -31.19 7.08
C GLU A 176 13.33 -30.34 6.18
N MET A 177 12.34 -29.63 6.73
CA MET A 177 11.51 -28.69 5.96
C MET A 177 12.32 -27.57 5.34
N ILE A 178 13.41 -27.11 5.98
CA ILE A 178 14.24 -26.02 5.45
C ILE A 178 14.78 -26.37 4.06
N SER A 179 15.15 -27.64 3.83
CA SER A 179 15.64 -28.10 2.52
C SER A 179 14.58 -27.98 1.42
N ALA A 180 13.30 -28.24 1.73
CA ALA A 180 12.22 -28.10 0.78
C ALA A 180 11.96 -26.62 0.44
N PHE A 181 12.00 -25.73 1.43
CA PHE A 181 11.86 -24.29 1.21
C PHE A 181 13.03 -23.68 0.41
N LYS A 182 14.26 -24.19 0.57
CA LYS A 182 15.41 -23.77 -0.27
C LYS A 182 15.18 -23.97 -1.76
N THR A 183 14.46 -25.02 -2.12
CA THR A 183 14.17 -25.35 -3.53
C THR A 183 12.88 -24.69 -4.04
N MET A 184 12.17 -23.95 -3.20
CA MET A 184 10.90 -23.33 -3.55
C MET A 184 11.11 -22.10 -4.43
N HIS A 185 10.20 -21.88 -5.39
CA HIS A 185 10.18 -20.65 -6.18
C HIS A 185 10.05 -19.43 -5.27
N SER A 186 10.80 -18.36 -5.57
CA SER A 186 10.86 -17.15 -4.73
C SER A 186 9.50 -16.53 -4.43
N GLY A 187 8.54 -16.64 -5.37
CA GLY A 187 7.16 -16.17 -5.19
C GLY A 187 6.45 -16.85 -4.03
N LEU A 188 6.53 -18.17 -3.99
CA LEU A 188 5.89 -18.95 -2.95
C LEU A 188 6.62 -18.83 -1.61
N LEU A 189 7.94 -18.63 -1.64
CA LEU A 189 8.71 -18.34 -0.44
C LEU A 189 8.33 -16.96 0.14
N SER A 190 8.14 -15.95 -0.71
CA SER A 190 7.61 -14.64 -0.31
C SER A 190 6.21 -14.75 0.28
N ASP A 191 5.32 -15.52 -0.36
CA ASP A 191 3.99 -15.84 0.17
C ASP A 191 4.07 -16.43 1.57
N PHE A 192 4.86 -17.49 1.74
CA PHE A 192 5.06 -18.14 3.03
C PHE A 192 5.59 -17.18 4.10
N LEU A 193 6.64 -16.41 3.81
CA LEU A 193 7.28 -15.53 4.80
C LEU A 193 6.40 -14.32 5.15
N GLY A 194 5.70 -13.74 4.16
CA GLY A 194 4.78 -12.63 4.39
C GLY A 194 3.50 -13.05 5.11
N GLU A 195 3.09 -14.31 5.01
CA GLU A 195 2.02 -14.91 5.81
C GLU A 195 2.50 -15.27 7.22
N SER A 196 3.70 -15.83 7.34
CA SER A 196 4.29 -16.30 8.59
C SER A 196 4.74 -15.19 9.53
N SER A 197 5.06 -14.00 9.01
CA SER A 197 5.47 -12.83 9.80
C SER A 197 4.46 -12.48 10.90
N PHE A 198 3.17 -12.72 10.67
CA PHE A 198 2.12 -12.47 11.66
C PHE A 198 2.12 -13.45 12.84
N LEU A 199 2.62 -14.66 12.62
CA LEU A 199 2.71 -15.71 13.63
C LEU A 199 3.94 -15.59 14.52
N LEU A 200 4.91 -14.73 14.15
CA LEU A 200 6.13 -14.53 14.91
C LEU A 200 5.84 -14.00 16.32
N GLY A 201 6.53 -14.57 17.31
CA GLY A 201 6.34 -14.29 18.74
C GLY A 201 5.29 -15.15 19.43
N ARG A 202 4.64 -16.09 18.72
CA ARG A 202 3.68 -17.05 19.32
C ARG A 202 4.36 -18.32 19.84
N SER A 203 5.43 -18.78 19.18
CA SER A 203 6.18 -19.98 19.56
C SER A 203 7.68 -19.73 19.31
N VAL A 204 8.50 -20.06 20.32
CA VAL A 204 9.96 -19.94 20.24
C VAL A 204 10.52 -20.88 19.17
N GLU A 205 9.94 -22.07 19.03
CA GLU A 205 10.30 -23.07 18.04
C GLU A 205 9.99 -22.60 16.62
N PHE A 206 8.82 -21.97 16.43
CA PHE A 206 8.45 -21.36 15.16
C PHE A 206 9.39 -20.22 14.78
N ASP A 207 9.64 -19.31 15.71
CA ASP A 207 10.53 -18.17 15.50
C ASP A 207 11.95 -18.64 15.13
N ALA A 208 12.47 -19.65 15.84
CA ALA A 208 13.78 -20.25 15.56
C ALA A 208 13.82 -20.94 14.19
N PHE A 209 12.71 -21.57 13.75
CA PHE A 209 12.61 -22.14 12.41
C PHE A 209 12.66 -21.06 11.34
N ILE A 210 11.87 -19.99 11.48
CA ILE A 210 11.86 -18.88 10.51
C ILE A 210 13.23 -18.18 10.47
N ASP A 211 13.90 -18.02 11.60
CA ASP A 211 15.24 -17.43 11.67
C ASP A 211 16.28 -18.31 10.97
N SER A 212 16.21 -19.63 11.21
CA SER A 212 17.07 -20.61 10.53
C SER A 212 16.83 -20.61 9.03
N LEU A 213 15.55 -20.61 8.61
CA LEU A 213 15.16 -20.54 7.21
C LEU A 213 15.68 -19.26 6.56
N TYR A 214 15.52 -18.12 7.22
CA TYR A 214 15.97 -16.83 6.74
C TYR A 214 17.50 -16.79 6.58
N LYS A 215 18.26 -17.21 7.61
CA LYS A 215 19.72 -17.29 7.56
C LYS A 215 20.25 -18.25 6.51
N GLU A 216 19.64 -19.43 6.39
CA GLU A 216 20.08 -20.46 5.46
C GLU A 216 19.80 -20.12 3.99
N ILE A 217 18.77 -19.31 3.73
CA ILE A 217 18.43 -18.90 2.36
C ILE A 217 19.12 -17.56 2.01
N TYR A 218 19.22 -16.60 2.95
CA TYR A 218 19.69 -15.23 2.64
C TYR A 218 20.41 -14.51 3.80
N GLU A 219 21.65 -14.92 4.07
CA GLU A 219 22.67 -14.07 4.70
C GLU A 219 23.38 -13.28 3.56
N PRO A 220 23.41 -11.93 3.42
CA PRO A 220 22.65 -10.79 3.96
C PRO A 220 21.83 -10.04 2.87
N PHE A 221 21.16 -8.92 3.22
CA PHE A 221 20.52 -7.93 2.31
C PHE A 221 21.54 -7.21 1.38
N GLY A 222 22.25 -7.95 0.55
CA GLY A 222 23.36 -7.47 -0.28
C GLY A 222 23.15 -7.79 -1.75
N GLY A 223 22.17 -7.15 -2.39
CA GLY A 223 21.96 -7.26 -3.83
C GLY A 223 21.17 -6.07 -4.34
N LEU A 224 21.87 -5.16 -5.02
CA LEU A 224 21.40 -3.92 -5.64
C LEU A 224 20.22 -4.16 -6.60
N ALA A 225 19.00 -4.25 -6.08
CA ALA A 225 17.85 -3.74 -6.81
C ALA A 225 17.91 -2.20 -6.77
N GLN A 226 17.48 -1.52 -7.84
CA GLN A 226 17.18 -0.09 -7.76
C GLN A 226 15.98 0.10 -6.83
N LEU A 227 16.27 0.21 -5.53
CA LEU A 227 15.33 0.59 -4.51
C LEU A 227 14.94 2.04 -4.76
N SER A 228 13.65 2.34 -4.64
CA SER A 228 13.17 3.70 -4.50
C SER A 228 13.77 4.36 -3.26
N GLU A 229 13.76 5.69 -3.22
CA GLU A 229 14.22 6.43 -2.06
C GLU A 229 13.49 6.02 -0.77
N ALA A 230 12.17 5.84 -0.83
CA ALA A 230 11.36 5.43 0.32
C ALA A 230 11.77 4.05 0.86
N GLU A 231 12.04 3.08 -0.03
CA GLU A 231 12.54 1.76 0.38
C GLU A 231 13.93 1.86 1.01
N GLN A 232 14.86 2.59 0.40
CA GLN A 232 16.21 2.79 0.95
C GLN A 232 16.16 3.39 2.36
N GLN A 233 15.32 4.39 2.55
CA GLN A 233 15.14 5.04 3.84
C GLN A 233 14.46 4.11 4.85
N PHE A 234 13.46 3.32 4.45
CA PHE A 234 12.88 2.30 5.32
C PHE A 234 13.95 1.33 5.84
N PHE A 235 14.76 0.75 4.96
CA PHE A 235 15.81 -0.20 5.35
C PHE A 235 16.89 0.44 6.21
N SER A 236 17.27 1.69 5.91
CA SER A 236 18.22 2.45 6.74
C SER A 236 17.69 2.67 8.16
N ASN A 237 16.41 2.97 8.30
CA ASN A 237 15.77 3.13 9.62
C ASN A 237 15.55 1.78 10.33
N LEU A 238 15.36 0.68 9.59
CA LEU A 238 15.32 -0.66 10.18
C LEU A 238 16.68 -1.03 10.77
N GLN A 239 17.77 -0.74 10.05
CA GLN A 239 19.12 -0.93 10.57
C GLN A 239 19.40 -0.03 11.78
N ALA A 240 18.93 1.22 11.75
CA ALA A 240 19.04 2.11 12.91
C ALA A 240 18.29 1.55 14.13
N LEU A 241 17.08 0.99 13.94
CA LEU A 241 16.33 0.32 15.01
C LEU A 241 17.10 -0.87 15.59
N ILE A 242 17.68 -1.72 14.73
CA ILE A 242 18.50 -2.86 15.16
C ILE A 242 19.67 -2.40 16.03
N ASN A 243 20.38 -1.36 15.60
CA ASN A 243 21.53 -0.83 16.34
C ASN A 243 21.11 -0.21 17.69
N LEU A 244 20.00 0.53 17.71
CA LEU A 244 19.47 1.17 18.91
C LEU A 244 19.02 0.16 19.98
N VAL A 245 18.56 -1.03 19.59
CA VAL A 245 18.08 -2.03 20.55
C VAL A 245 19.18 -2.52 21.50
N HIS A 246 20.44 -2.49 21.09
CA HIS A 246 21.55 -2.81 22.00
C HIS A 246 21.76 -1.76 23.10
N GLU A 247 21.24 -0.55 22.94
CA GLU A 247 21.35 0.55 23.92
C GLU A 247 20.23 0.51 24.98
N PHE A 248 19.14 -0.20 24.71
CA PHE A 248 18.03 -0.42 25.64
C PHE A 248 18.14 -1.83 26.21
N GLU A 249 17.65 -2.07 27.44
CA GLU A 249 17.86 -3.33 28.16
C GLU A 249 17.79 -4.56 27.22
N PRO A 250 18.83 -5.43 27.21
CA PRO A 250 18.97 -6.53 26.25
C PRO A 250 17.85 -7.60 26.33
N THR A 251 16.88 -7.42 27.22
CA THR A 251 15.75 -8.31 27.52
C THR A 251 14.38 -7.75 27.11
N ASN A 252 14.29 -6.65 26.35
CA ASN A 252 12.99 -6.23 25.82
C ASN A 252 12.57 -7.11 24.64
N GLU A 253 12.10 -8.32 24.97
CA GLU A 253 11.62 -9.36 24.05
C GLU A 253 10.66 -8.78 23.01
N LYS A 254 9.81 -7.82 23.39
CA LYS A 254 8.82 -7.22 22.47
C LYS A 254 9.48 -6.44 21.33
N ILE A 255 10.57 -5.71 21.59
CA ILE A 255 11.27 -4.97 20.52
C ILE A 255 12.07 -5.94 19.65
N GLN A 256 12.67 -6.98 20.24
CA GLN A 256 13.36 -8.03 19.48
C GLN A 256 12.39 -8.77 18.55
N HIS A 257 11.20 -9.13 19.03
CA HIS A 257 10.15 -9.73 18.19
C HIS A 257 9.68 -8.78 17.09
N LEU A 258 9.54 -7.47 17.38
CA LEU A 258 9.22 -6.48 16.36
C LEU A 258 10.30 -6.40 15.27
N ILE A 259 11.57 -6.32 15.64
CA ILE A 259 12.70 -6.31 14.70
C ILE A 259 12.66 -7.56 13.83
N PHE A 260 12.55 -8.72 14.46
CA PHE A 260 12.57 -9.98 13.74
C PHE A 260 11.41 -10.06 12.74
N ARG A 261 10.21 -9.66 13.14
CA ARG A 261 9.05 -9.55 12.26
C ARG A 261 9.28 -8.58 11.10
N LEU A 262 9.83 -7.39 11.37
CA LEU A 262 10.15 -6.41 10.35
C LEU A 262 11.14 -6.97 9.32
N GLN A 263 12.19 -7.65 9.77
CA GLN A 263 13.18 -8.26 8.88
C GLN A 263 12.55 -9.29 7.93
N ILE A 264 11.76 -10.23 8.48
CA ILE A 264 11.11 -11.28 7.69
C ILE A 264 10.09 -10.69 6.70
N ALA A 265 9.23 -9.77 7.15
CA ALA A 265 8.21 -9.18 6.28
C ALA A 265 8.81 -8.28 5.19
N SER A 266 9.88 -7.54 5.50
CA SER A 266 10.59 -6.71 4.51
C SER A 266 11.29 -7.57 3.47
N TYR A 267 11.82 -8.73 3.88
CA TYR A 267 12.41 -9.69 2.97
C TYR A 267 11.35 -10.30 2.03
N ALA A 268 10.20 -10.69 2.57
CA ALA A 268 9.09 -11.19 1.76
C ALA A 268 8.67 -10.17 0.67
N TYR A 269 8.58 -8.89 1.05
CA TYR A 269 8.33 -7.79 0.11
C TYR A 269 9.41 -7.67 -0.98
N MET A 270 10.68 -7.75 -0.60
CA MET A 270 11.80 -7.59 -1.54
C MET A 270 11.92 -8.70 -2.58
N LEU A 271 11.47 -9.91 -2.24
CA LEU A 271 11.46 -11.03 -3.19
C LEU A 271 10.51 -10.78 -4.37
N HIS A 272 9.37 -10.12 -4.12
CA HIS A 272 8.37 -9.77 -5.13
C HIS A 272 7.82 -8.39 -4.83
N ARG A 273 8.40 -7.35 -5.46
CA ARG A 273 8.00 -5.96 -5.27
C ARG A 273 6.70 -5.66 -6.02
N ASP A 274 5.61 -6.20 -5.49
CA ASP A 274 4.26 -6.05 -6.01
C ASP A 274 3.25 -5.68 -4.92
N SER A 275 2.02 -5.57 -5.38
CA SER A 275 0.81 -5.34 -4.61
C SER A 275 0.55 -6.21 -3.42
N SER A 276 0.48 -7.50 -3.69
CA SER A 276 0.10 -8.49 -2.72
C SER A 276 1.14 -8.51 -1.62
N SER A 277 2.40 -8.41 -2.02
CA SER A 277 3.56 -8.45 -1.13
C SER A 277 3.68 -7.18 -0.29
N TYR A 278 3.43 -5.98 -0.86
CA TYR A 278 3.33 -4.75 -0.07
C TYR A 278 2.18 -4.81 0.93
N SER A 279 0.98 -5.25 0.51
CA SER A 279 -0.18 -5.33 1.39
C SER A 279 0.09 -6.25 2.59
N ARG A 280 0.69 -7.42 2.36
CA ARG A 280 1.13 -8.34 3.43
C ARG A 280 2.18 -7.71 4.35
N PHE A 281 3.17 -7.04 3.78
CA PHE A 281 4.23 -6.35 4.51
C PHE A 281 3.68 -5.22 5.39
N ALA A 282 2.86 -4.34 4.82
CA ALA A 282 2.21 -3.23 5.52
C ALA A 282 1.31 -3.72 6.66
N ASN A 283 0.46 -4.73 6.40
CA ASN A 283 -0.41 -5.33 7.40
C ASN A 283 0.37 -5.98 8.55
N SER A 284 1.51 -6.62 8.24
CA SER A 284 2.37 -7.25 9.24
C SER A 284 3.02 -6.25 10.19
N CYS A 285 3.36 -5.07 9.68
CA CYS A 285 4.30 -4.17 10.34
C CYS A 285 3.65 -2.89 10.90
N LEU A 286 2.71 -2.26 10.19
CA LEU A 286 2.20 -0.92 10.57
C LEU A 286 1.55 -0.89 11.95
N ASN A 287 0.71 -1.87 12.28
CA ASN A 287 0.00 -1.91 13.55
C ASN A 287 0.96 -2.12 14.73
N GLU A 288 1.94 -3.01 14.57
CA GLU A 288 2.91 -3.31 15.62
C GLU A 288 3.91 -2.18 15.84
N ILE A 289 4.40 -1.55 14.76
CA ILE A 289 5.21 -0.32 14.88
C ILE A 289 4.40 0.73 15.67
N ARG A 290 3.13 0.97 15.32
CA ARG A 290 2.29 1.97 16.00
C ARG A 290 2.10 1.65 17.48
N LYS A 291 1.77 0.40 17.83
CA LYS A 291 1.62 -0.03 19.23
C LYS A 291 2.93 0.18 20.01
N MET A 292 4.06 -0.17 19.40
CA MET A 292 5.37 0.00 20.02
C MET A 292 5.74 1.48 20.20
N THR A 293 5.46 2.34 19.21
CA THR A 293 5.68 3.79 19.31
C THR A 293 4.93 4.39 20.50
N VAL A 294 3.68 3.96 20.74
CA VAL A 294 2.88 4.39 21.89
C VAL A 294 3.46 3.86 23.20
N ALA A 295 3.86 2.58 23.24
CA ALA A 295 4.40 1.93 24.44
C ALA A 295 5.78 2.48 24.86
N CYS A 296 6.64 2.80 23.89
CA CYS A 296 7.98 3.34 24.13
C CYS A 296 7.97 4.85 24.45
N GLY A 297 6.91 5.55 24.03
CA GLY A 297 6.46 6.86 24.50
C GLY A 297 7.52 7.81 25.08
N GLU A 298 7.19 8.45 26.20
CA GLU A 298 8.02 9.52 26.82
C GLU A 298 9.38 9.03 27.31
N ASN A 299 9.52 7.73 27.56
CA ASN A 299 10.70 7.14 28.19
C ASN A 299 11.88 6.95 27.22
N TYR A 300 11.60 6.80 25.91
CA TYR A 300 12.63 6.47 24.92
C TYR A 300 12.49 7.31 23.63
N PRO A 301 12.87 8.60 23.65
CA PRO A 301 12.60 9.52 22.53
C PRO A 301 13.30 9.16 21.21
N ASN A 302 14.51 8.58 21.25
CA ASN A 302 15.23 8.15 20.05
C ASN A 302 14.61 6.89 19.41
N LEU A 303 14.17 5.94 20.25
CA LEU A 303 13.45 4.75 19.81
C LEU A 303 12.10 5.13 19.20
N LYS A 304 11.36 6.01 19.87
CA LYS A 304 10.09 6.56 19.37
C LYS A 304 10.28 7.21 18.00
N LEU A 305 11.27 8.07 17.83
CA LEU A 305 11.55 8.73 16.55
C LEU A 305 11.90 7.72 15.44
N THR A 306 12.68 6.69 15.76
CA THR A 306 13.06 5.65 14.77
C THR A 306 11.84 4.82 14.34
N LEU A 307 10.96 4.47 15.27
CA LEU A 307 9.71 3.79 14.98
C LEU A 307 8.75 4.67 14.16
N GLU A 308 8.67 5.97 14.46
CA GLU A 308 7.90 6.94 13.65
C GLU A 308 8.44 7.03 12.22
N ARG A 309 9.77 7.05 12.03
CA ARG A 309 10.39 7.01 10.70
C ARG A 309 10.09 5.72 9.95
N LEU A 310 10.18 4.56 10.62
CA LEU A 310 9.82 3.27 10.03
C LEU A 310 8.36 3.22 9.57
N TYR A 311 7.45 3.67 10.44
CA TYR A 311 6.02 3.75 10.15
C TYR A 311 5.76 4.61 8.91
N TYR A 312 6.41 5.77 8.86
CA TYR A 312 6.32 6.71 7.76
C TYR A 312 6.83 6.14 6.45
N PHE A 313 8.08 5.65 6.41
CA PHE A 313 8.66 5.16 5.16
C PHE A 313 7.94 3.92 4.65
N LEU A 314 7.37 3.10 5.55
CA LEU A 314 6.50 1.99 5.14
C LEU A 314 5.24 2.49 4.43
N LYS A 315 4.60 3.56 4.91
CA LYS A 315 3.46 4.17 4.21
C LYS A 315 3.84 4.81 2.88
N ALA A 316 5.00 5.45 2.81
CA ALA A 316 5.55 6.03 1.59
C ALA A 316 5.75 4.97 0.49
N VAL A 317 6.31 3.81 0.85
CA VAL A 317 6.44 2.66 -0.06
C VAL A 317 5.08 2.24 -0.62
N GLY A 318 4.02 2.32 0.19
CA GLY A 318 2.65 2.05 -0.24
C GLY A 318 2.12 3.00 -1.31
N LEU A 319 2.54 4.25 -1.30
CA LEU A 319 2.13 5.23 -2.30
C LEU A 319 2.73 4.93 -3.67
N LEU A 320 4.02 4.58 -3.70
CA LEU A 320 4.70 4.10 -4.92
C LEU A 320 4.02 2.86 -5.49
N TYR A 321 3.52 1.99 -4.61
CA TYR A 321 2.81 0.79 -5.03
C TYR A 321 1.41 1.08 -5.61
N ILE A 322 0.62 1.96 -4.98
CA ILE A 322 -0.66 2.41 -5.54
C ILE A 322 -0.46 3.01 -6.95
N GLN A 323 0.66 3.70 -7.18
CA GLN A 323 1.03 4.23 -8.49
C GLN A 323 1.25 3.13 -9.55
N PHE A 324 1.73 1.95 -9.17
CA PHE A 324 1.95 0.83 -10.09
C PHE A 324 0.68 0.08 -10.48
N GLU A 325 -0.38 0.17 -9.67
CA GLU A 325 -1.66 -0.51 -9.94
C GLU A 325 -2.72 0.37 -10.56
N THR A 326 -2.57 1.69 -10.47
CA THR A 326 -3.57 2.62 -10.97
C THR A 326 -3.25 3.08 -12.39
N ASP A 327 -4.20 2.88 -13.30
CA ASP A 327 -4.18 3.51 -14.63
C ASP A 327 -4.70 4.97 -14.58
N ASP A 328 -5.11 5.48 -13.41
CA ASP A 328 -5.56 6.86 -13.24
C ASP A 328 -4.37 7.81 -13.19
N ALA A 329 -4.03 8.39 -14.35
CA ALA A 329 -2.97 9.38 -14.49
C ALA A 329 -3.08 10.55 -13.50
N LEU A 330 -4.30 10.97 -13.11
CA LEU A 330 -4.48 12.03 -12.12
C LEU A 330 -4.17 11.54 -10.69
N PHE A 331 -4.44 10.27 -10.41
CA PHE A 331 -4.07 9.68 -9.13
C PHE A 331 -2.55 9.49 -9.01
N VAL A 332 -1.89 9.14 -10.12
CA VAL A 332 -0.42 9.13 -10.22
C VAL A 332 0.16 10.52 -9.93
N GLU A 333 -0.45 11.59 -10.43
CA GLU A 333 -0.06 12.96 -10.14
C GLU A 333 -0.30 13.35 -8.66
N GLU A 334 -1.44 12.96 -8.07
CA GLU A 334 -1.71 13.14 -6.63
C GLU A 334 -0.66 12.43 -5.76
N ILE A 335 -0.27 11.21 -6.13
CA ILE A 335 0.80 10.45 -5.46
C ILE A 335 2.15 11.14 -5.62
N ALA A 336 2.48 11.63 -6.82
CA ALA A 336 3.73 12.34 -7.07
C ALA A 336 3.85 13.62 -6.21
N VAL A 337 2.76 14.36 -6.00
CA VAL A 337 2.72 15.52 -5.09
C VAL A 337 3.00 15.12 -3.65
N VAL A 338 2.50 13.97 -3.18
CA VAL A 338 2.80 13.47 -1.83
C VAL A 338 4.26 13.01 -1.72
N VAL A 339 4.82 12.37 -2.75
CA VAL A 339 6.25 11.98 -2.80
C VAL A 339 7.17 13.22 -2.81
N GLN A 340 6.74 14.35 -3.38
CA GLN A 340 7.51 15.60 -3.32
C GLN A 340 7.65 16.15 -1.89
N LEU A 341 6.72 15.86 -0.97
CA LEU A 341 6.86 16.24 0.43
C LEU A 341 8.13 15.63 1.04
N GLU A 342 8.50 14.41 0.65
CA GLU A 342 9.64 13.66 1.18
C GLU A 342 10.98 14.36 0.85
N GLY A 343 11.07 14.94 -0.35
CA GLY A 343 12.25 15.68 -0.81
C GLY A 343 12.45 17.03 -0.09
N LEU A 344 11.41 17.60 0.53
CA LEU A 344 11.47 18.95 1.10
C LEU A 344 12.50 19.12 2.22
N LYS A 345 12.87 18.04 2.92
CA LYS A 345 13.84 18.07 4.02
C LYS A 345 15.29 18.00 3.54
N LYS A 346 15.58 17.34 2.41
CA LYS A 346 16.95 17.12 1.92
C LYS A 346 17.68 18.43 1.59
N ASP A 347 16.92 19.47 1.23
CA ASP A 347 17.46 20.76 0.83
C ASP A 347 17.58 21.78 1.96
N LEU A 348 17.28 21.39 3.22
CA LEU A 348 17.15 22.33 4.33
C LEU A 348 18.12 22.02 5.47
N THR A 349 19.04 22.95 5.71
CA THR A 349 19.95 22.94 6.86
C THR A 349 19.37 23.80 7.99
N PHE A 350 18.94 23.15 9.07
CA PHE A 350 18.44 23.83 10.26
C PHE A 350 19.59 24.13 11.23
N ILE A 351 19.58 25.31 11.85
CA ILE A 351 20.63 25.73 12.78
C ILE A 351 20.34 25.16 14.17
N GLY A 352 19.07 25.16 14.58
CA GLY A 352 18.63 24.59 15.84
C GLY A 352 18.24 23.11 15.74
N GLU A 353 18.78 22.27 16.62
CA GLU A 353 18.39 20.85 16.74
C GLU A 353 16.88 20.68 17.01
N MET A 354 16.29 21.59 17.80
CA MET A 354 14.85 21.60 18.08
C MET A 354 14.00 21.99 16.85
N SER A 355 14.50 22.89 16.02
CA SER A 355 13.86 23.29 14.77
C SER A 355 13.89 22.13 13.77
N TYR A 356 15.03 21.45 13.65
CA TYR A 356 15.18 20.24 12.83
C TYR A 356 14.21 19.13 13.25
N LYS A 357 14.17 18.79 14.54
CA LYS A 357 13.28 17.75 15.08
C LYS A 357 11.80 18.11 14.91
N THR A 358 11.45 19.39 15.07
CA THR A 358 10.07 19.85 14.86
C THR A 358 9.68 19.78 13.38
N ALA A 359 10.56 20.19 12.47
CA ALA A 359 10.31 20.12 11.03
C ALA A 359 10.11 18.67 10.57
N GLU A 360 10.95 17.76 11.08
CA GLU A 360 10.82 16.33 10.85
C GLU A 360 9.47 15.80 11.33
N ARG A 361 9.03 16.12 12.56
CA ARG A 361 7.71 15.69 13.07
C ARG A 361 6.55 16.21 12.24
N VAL A 362 6.57 17.49 11.86
CA VAL A 362 5.55 18.11 11.00
C VAL A 362 5.50 17.38 9.65
N LEU A 363 6.66 17.11 9.04
CA LEU A 363 6.73 16.40 7.77
C LEU A 363 6.14 14.99 7.85
N LEU A 364 6.59 14.21 8.83
CA LEU A 364 6.13 12.83 9.05
C LEU A 364 4.61 12.77 9.24
N ALA A 365 4.05 13.69 10.04
CA ALA A 365 2.62 13.72 10.32
C ALA A 365 1.76 14.16 9.11
N ILE A 366 2.26 15.10 8.29
CA ILE A 366 1.53 15.55 7.09
C ILE A 366 1.50 14.46 6.03
N VAL A 367 2.63 13.79 5.80
CA VAL A 367 2.67 12.68 4.85
C VAL A 367 1.86 11.49 5.37
N ASP A 368 1.86 11.22 6.67
CA ASP A 368 0.98 10.20 7.26
C ASP A 368 -0.49 10.46 6.96
N ALA A 369 -0.94 11.70 7.15
CA ALA A 369 -2.29 12.13 6.83
C ALA A 369 -2.58 12.01 5.33
N ALA A 370 -1.66 12.47 4.48
CA ALA A 370 -1.79 12.40 3.03
C ALA A 370 -1.81 10.95 2.52
N ALA A 371 -0.95 10.08 3.05
CA ALA A 371 -0.92 8.67 2.71
C ALA A 371 -2.21 7.94 3.12
N GLY A 372 -2.72 8.25 4.33
CA GLY A 372 -4.01 7.75 4.79
C GLY A 372 -5.18 8.20 3.92
N TYR A 373 -5.13 9.44 3.41
CA TYR A 373 -6.09 9.94 2.42
C TYR A 373 -6.01 9.16 1.10
N MET A 374 -4.81 9.00 0.52
CA MET A 374 -4.63 8.29 -0.76
C MET A 374 -5.07 6.83 -0.69
N GLN A 375 -4.73 6.13 0.40
CA GLN A 375 -5.14 4.74 0.63
C GLN A 375 -6.67 4.58 0.73
N ASN A 376 -7.39 5.63 1.13
CA ASN A 376 -8.83 5.63 1.31
C ASN A 376 -9.54 6.62 0.38
N ARG A 377 -8.96 6.97 -0.79
CA ARG A 377 -9.43 8.07 -1.65
C ARG A 377 -10.93 8.07 -1.94
N ASN A 378 -11.53 6.88 -2.05
CA ASN A 378 -12.96 6.69 -2.34
C ASN A 378 -13.90 7.00 -1.15
N THR A 379 -13.38 7.00 0.07
CA THR A 379 -14.15 7.16 1.32
C THR A 379 -13.65 8.31 2.19
N ALA A 380 -12.42 8.78 1.97
CA ALA A 380 -11.78 9.84 2.74
C ALA A 380 -12.14 11.23 2.18
N ASN A 381 -12.43 12.16 3.08
CA ASN A 381 -12.81 13.52 2.73
C ASN A 381 -11.57 14.43 2.66
N LEU A 382 -11.30 15.03 1.50
CA LEU A 382 -10.20 15.98 1.32
C LEU A 382 -10.24 17.17 2.30
N LYS A 383 -11.45 17.63 2.70
CA LYS A 383 -11.60 18.69 3.70
C LYS A 383 -11.08 18.26 5.07
N LEU A 384 -11.21 16.97 5.40
CA LEU A 384 -10.70 16.39 6.65
C LEU A 384 -9.17 16.29 6.62
N LEU A 385 -8.59 15.90 5.48
CA LEU A 385 -7.14 15.94 5.27
C LEU A 385 -6.60 17.36 5.49
N ARG A 386 -7.21 18.35 4.83
CA ARG A 386 -6.81 19.76 4.94
C ARG A 386 -6.83 20.26 6.38
N LYS A 387 -7.92 19.98 7.10
CA LYS A 387 -8.04 20.37 8.51
C LYS A 387 -6.92 19.74 9.35
N SER A 388 -6.66 18.46 9.14
CA SER A 388 -5.61 17.72 9.85
C SER A 388 -4.23 18.29 9.56
N CYS A 389 -3.90 18.55 8.29
CA CYS A 389 -2.61 19.13 7.91
C CYS A 389 -2.42 20.56 8.47
N ALA A 390 -3.46 21.39 8.47
CA ALA A 390 -3.40 22.73 9.05
C ALA A 390 -3.14 22.68 10.57
N GLU A 391 -3.79 21.77 11.28
CA GLU A 391 -3.55 21.55 12.72
C GLU A 391 -2.11 21.07 13.00
N ILE A 392 -1.57 20.17 12.18
CA ILE A 392 -0.19 19.68 12.29
C ILE A 392 0.83 20.80 12.06
N ILE A 393 0.61 21.63 11.03
CA ILE A 393 1.47 22.79 10.74
C ILE A 393 1.47 23.75 11.93
N GLU A 394 0.30 24.05 12.47
CA GLU A 394 0.15 25.00 13.57
C GLU A 394 0.88 24.54 14.84
N GLN A 395 0.89 23.24 15.13
CA GLN A 395 1.61 22.65 16.26
C GLN A 395 3.14 22.90 16.16
N GLY A 396 3.70 22.94 14.95
CA GLY A 396 5.13 23.19 14.73
C GLY A 396 5.51 24.65 14.48
N ARG A 397 4.52 25.49 14.13
CA ARG A 397 4.72 26.86 13.64
C ARG A 397 5.55 27.74 14.57
N SER A 398 5.20 27.76 15.85
CA SER A 398 5.86 28.61 16.86
C SER A 398 7.35 28.31 17.06
N VAL A 399 7.79 27.07 16.77
CA VAL A 399 9.19 26.66 16.86
C VAL A 399 9.92 26.93 15.55
N LEU A 400 9.28 26.60 14.42
CA LEU A 400 9.88 26.67 13.10
C LEU A 400 10.02 28.10 12.57
N GLU A 401 9.07 28.98 12.87
CA GLU A 401 9.11 30.37 12.40
C GLU A 401 10.20 31.22 13.08
N LYS A 402 10.88 30.69 14.10
CA LYS A 402 12.03 31.34 14.74
C LYS A 402 13.26 31.38 13.82
N GLU A 403 13.32 30.51 12.82
CA GLU A 403 14.42 30.43 11.86
C GLU A 403 13.92 30.66 10.41
N PRO A 404 14.67 31.37 9.56
CA PRO A 404 14.29 31.58 8.15
C PRO A 404 14.04 30.27 7.38
N GLN A 405 14.82 29.23 7.69
CA GLN A 405 14.69 27.91 7.05
C GLN A 405 13.42 27.17 7.49
N GLY A 406 12.98 27.35 8.74
CA GLY A 406 11.71 26.79 9.20
C GLY A 406 10.51 27.50 8.59
N LYS A 407 10.57 28.82 8.36
CA LYS A 407 9.53 29.53 7.58
C LYS A 407 9.44 29.02 6.14
N LEU A 408 10.59 28.84 5.49
CA LEU A 408 10.66 28.33 4.12
C LEU A 408 10.14 26.89 4.02
N PHE A 409 10.46 26.04 5.00
CA PHE A 409 9.93 24.69 5.12
C PHE A 409 8.40 24.67 5.18
N LEU A 410 7.80 25.45 6.09
CA LEU A 410 6.35 25.50 6.24
C LEU A 410 5.65 26.00 4.97
N ALA A 411 6.17 27.05 4.35
CA ALA A 411 5.62 27.57 3.10
C ALA A 411 5.67 26.54 1.96
N ARG A 412 6.75 25.74 1.87
CA ARG A 412 6.87 24.66 0.88
C ARG A 412 5.84 23.55 1.14
N VAL A 413 5.67 23.16 2.40
CA VAL A 413 4.68 22.16 2.81
C VAL A 413 3.26 22.63 2.48
N GLU A 414 2.91 23.87 2.82
CA GLU A 414 1.62 24.46 2.50
C GLU A 414 1.37 24.53 0.98
N PHE A 415 2.38 24.89 0.19
CA PHE A 415 2.30 24.93 -1.26
C PHE A 415 2.04 23.55 -1.90
N VAL A 416 2.72 22.51 -1.42
CA VAL A 416 2.52 21.14 -1.91
C VAL A 416 1.10 20.64 -1.57
N LEU A 417 0.58 20.96 -0.38
CA LEU A 417 -0.80 20.63 0.00
C LEU A 417 -1.85 21.37 -0.85
N LEU A 418 -1.59 22.62 -1.23
CA LEU A 418 -2.44 23.35 -2.18
C LEU A 418 -2.43 22.71 -3.58
N SER A 419 -1.27 22.21 -4.02
CA SER A 419 -1.15 21.50 -5.30
C SER A 419 -2.00 20.23 -5.32
N LEU A 420 -2.05 19.50 -4.20
CA LEU A 420 -2.91 18.33 -4.04
C LEU A 420 -4.41 18.68 -4.14
N GLU A 421 -4.82 19.80 -3.53
CA GLU A 421 -6.20 20.29 -3.59
C GLU A 421 -6.64 20.61 -5.03
N LEU A 422 -5.73 21.20 -5.81
CA LEU A 422 -5.99 21.55 -7.21
C LEU A 422 -6.18 20.31 -8.09
N ILE A 423 -5.33 19.29 -7.94
CA ILE A 423 -5.44 18.04 -8.73
C ILE A 423 -6.75 17.30 -8.39
N ASN A 424 -7.14 17.26 -7.12
CA ASN A 424 -8.37 16.59 -6.72
C ASN A 424 -9.64 17.26 -7.29
N GLN A 425 -9.64 18.60 -7.31
CA GLN A 425 -10.72 19.37 -7.94
C GLN A 425 -10.81 19.12 -9.46
N LEU A 426 -9.69 18.80 -10.12
CA LEU A 426 -9.65 18.41 -11.53
C LEU A 426 -10.19 17.00 -11.77
N SER A 427 -9.92 16.05 -10.86
CA SER A 427 -10.40 14.66 -10.93
C SER A 427 -11.93 14.57 -10.85
N ASN A 428 -12.54 15.22 -9.85
CA ASN A 428 -13.99 15.19 -9.64
C ASN A 428 -14.78 15.80 -10.82
N LYS A 429 -14.20 16.79 -11.51
CA LYS A 429 -14.80 17.42 -12.70
C LYS A 429 -14.69 16.56 -13.97
N LYS A 430 -13.72 15.65 -14.04
CA LYS A 430 -13.57 14.71 -15.17
C LYS A 430 -14.63 13.61 -15.14
N GLN A 431 -15.01 13.14 -13.94
CA GLN A 431 -16.13 12.21 -13.74
C GLN A 431 -17.49 12.87 -14.07
N GLU A 432 -17.68 14.14 -13.70
CA GLU A 432 -18.88 14.91 -14.11
C GLU A 432 -18.92 15.20 -15.62
N ALA A 433 -17.75 15.29 -16.28
CA ALA A 433 -17.62 15.48 -17.72
C ALA A 433 -17.79 14.19 -18.55
N SER A 434 -17.45 13.01 -18.00
CA SER A 434 -17.66 11.72 -18.68
C SER A 434 -19.15 11.33 -18.75
N ASP A 435 -19.96 11.80 -17.79
CA ASP A 435 -21.41 11.63 -17.82
C ASP A 435 -22.11 12.66 -18.73
N SER A 436 -21.39 13.66 -19.23
CA SER A 436 -21.89 14.71 -20.12
C SER A 436 -21.14 14.76 -21.46
N ASN A 437 -21.31 13.70 -22.27
CA ASN A 437 -21.16 13.64 -23.73
C ASN A 437 -20.26 14.68 -24.44
N ASN A 438 -19.18 14.18 -25.07
CA ASN A 438 -18.65 14.62 -26.37
C ASN A 438 -18.64 16.14 -26.67
N ARG A 439 -17.67 16.87 -26.14
CA ARG A 439 -17.20 18.11 -26.79
C ARG A 439 -15.68 18.10 -26.93
N SER A 440 -15.21 17.78 -28.14
CA SER A 440 -13.86 18.07 -28.59
C SER A 440 -13.53 19.55 -28.31
N GLN A 441 -12.52 19.83 -27.50
CA GLN A 441 -11.99 21.18 -27.29
C GLN A 441 -11.30 21.66 -28.57
N THR A 442 -11.95 22.50 -29.36
CA THR A 442 -11.30 23.31 -30.40
C THR A 442 -10.93 24.67 -29.80
N TYR A 443 -9.62 24.97 -29.73
CA TYR A 443 -9.11 26.29 -29.31
C TYR A 443 -9.43 27.35 -30.36
N GLY A 444 -9.80 28.56 -29.92
CA GLY A 444 -9.83 29.73 -30.80
C GLY A 444 -8.41 30.15 -31.23
N GLU A 445 -8.26 30.84 -32.37
CA GLU A 445 -6.96 31.28 -32.91
C GLU A 445 -6.11 32.07 -31.90
N ARG A 446 -6.75 32.88 -31.06
CA ARG A 446 -6.08 33.68 -30.02
C ARG A 446 -5.72 32.85 -28.77
N GLU A 447 -6.52 31.83 -28.44
CA GLU A 447 -6.22 30.87 -27.37
C GLU A 447 -5.03 29.98 -27.76
N TYR A 448 -5.01 29.53 -29.02
CA TYR A 448 -3.87 28.82 -29.61
C TYR A 448 -2.60 29.67 -29.58
N LYS A 449 -2.72 30.96 -29.94
CA LYS A 449 -1.59 31.90 -29.90
C LYS A 449 -1.08 32.19 -28.49
N PHE A 450 -1.97 32.19 -27.48
CA PHE A 450 -1.57 32.30 -26.08
C PHE A 450 -0.87 31.02 -25.61
N HIS A 451 -1.43 29.84 -25.93
CA HIS A 451 -0.86 28.55 -25.59
C HIS A 451 0.53 28.35 -26.20
N SER A 452 0.72 28.65 -27.48
CA SER A 452 2.03 28.57 -28.15
C SER A 452 3.08 29.50 -27.53
N ARG A 453 2.67 30.68 -27.00
CA ARG A 453 3.56 31.58 -26.27
C ARG A 453 3.90 31.04 -24.89
N PHE A 454 2.95 30.39 -24.22
CA PHE A 454 3.19 29.72 -22.95
C PHE A 454 4.16 28.55 -23.10
N GLU A 455 4.02 27.71 -24.13
CA GLU A 455 4.99 26.64 -24.45
C GLU A 455 6.38 27.20 -24.71
N THR A 456 6.49 28.33 -25.41
CA THR A 456 7.78 29.01 -25.63
C THR A 456 8.41 29.45 -24.30
N PHE A 457 7.61 29.95 -23.35
CA PHE A 457 8.09 30.28 -22.01
C PHE A 457 8.53 29.03 -21.23
N SER A 458 7.72 27.97 -21.21
CA SER A 458 8.04 26.71 -20.50
C SER A 458 9.33 26.05 -21.04
N ASN A 459 9.54 26.06 -22.35
CA ASN A 459 10.79 25.57 -22.97
C ASN A 459 12.03 26.36 -22.56
N LEU A 460 11.90 27.67 -22.32
CA LEU A 460 12.99 28.51 -21.83
C LEU A 460 13.27 28.22 -20.35
N VAL A 461 12.24 28.05 -19.53
CA VAL A 461 12.35 27.70 -18.09
C VAL A 461 13.13 26.39 -17.92
N LYS A 462 12.84 25.38 -18.74
CA LYS A 462 13.51 24.07 -18.72
C LYS A 462 15.02 24.16 -18.84
N GLN A 463 15.54 25.06 -19.69
CA GLN A 463 16.99 25.24 -19.87
C GLN A 463 17.69 25.76 -18.60
N PHE A 464 17.00 26.59 -17.81
CA PHE A 464 17.52 27.05 -16.52
C PHE A 464 17.45 25.97 -15.45
N PHE A 465 16.43 25.12 -15.49
CA PHE A 465 16.31 23.97 -14.60
C PHE A 465 17.41 22.94 -14.86
N ASP A 466 17.66 22.62 -16.13
CA ASP A 466 18.75 21.74 -16.55
C ASP A 466 20.11 22.30 -16.08
N LYS A 467 20.32 23.63 -16.16
CA LYS A 467 21.53 24.25 -15.61
C LYS A 467 21.61 24.16 -14.09
N ALA A 468 20.51 24.44 -13.38
CA ALA A 468 20.45 24.39 -11.93
C ALA A 468 20.69 22.98 -11.37
N SER A 469 20.40 21.93 -12.15
CA SER A 469 20.72 20.54 -11.78
C SER A 469 22.23 20.24 -11.73
N ILE A 470 23.05 21.13 -12.30
CA ILE A 470 24.51 20.98 -12.40
C ILE A 470 25.26 22.08 -11.63
N ASP A 471 24.65 23.26 -11.44
CA ASP A 471 25.28 24.41 -10.77
C ASP A 471 24.29 25.13 -9.84
N ASP A 472 24.50 24.94 -8.54
CA ASP A 472 23.64 25.43 -7.45
C ASP A 472 23.45 26.95 -7.41
N ARG A 473 24.34 27.72 -8.06
CA ARG A 473 24.22 29.18 -8.15
C ARG A 473 23.03 29.61 -9.00
N PHE A 474 22.54 28.75 -9.89
CA PHE A 474 21.38 29.01 -10.75
C PHE A 474 20.06 28.52 -10.15
N THR A 475 20.09 27.75 -9.05
CA THR A 475 18.92 27.09 -8.44
C THR A 475 17.83 28.07 -8.03
N LEU A 476 18.18 29.20 -7.41
CA LEU A 476 17.19 30.22 -7.04
C LEU A 476 16.50 30.82 -8.27
N TYR A 477 17.25 31.06 -9.35
CA TYR A 477 16.72 31.64 -10.58
C TYR A 477 15.81 30.65 -11.32
N ALA A 478 16.24 29.40 -11.45
CA ALA A 478 15.45 28.34 -12.06
C ALA A 478 14.16 28.08 -11.28
N ARG A 479 14.22 28.07 -9.94
CA ARG A 479 13.04 27.81 -9.10
C ARG A 479 12.01 28.93 -9.17
N ILE A 480 12.45 30.19 -9.24
CA ILE A 480 11.52 31.32 -9.45
C ILE A 480 10.83 31.20 -10.83
N ALA A 481 11.59 30.83 -11.87
CA ALA A 481 11.06 30.66 -13.22
C ALA A 481 10.05 29.50 -13.32
N GLU A 482 10.32 28.38 -12.62
CA GLU A 482 9.43 27.23 -12.50
C GLU A 482 8.13 27.55 -11.74
N ILE A 483 8.20 28.36 -10.67
CA ILE A 483 7.01 28.81 -9.94
C ILE A 483 6.10 29.65 -10.85
N ILE A 484 6.68 30.57 -11.63
CA ILE A 484 5.92 31.38 -12.59
C ILE A 484 5.27 30.48 -13.65
N GLU A 485 6.01 29.49 -14.17
CA GLU A 485 5.51 28.54 -15.16
C GLU A 485 4.35 27.71 -14.62
N SER A 486 4.50 27.11 -13.45
CA SER A 486 3.49 26.24 -12.84
C SER A 486 2.19 26.98 -12.52
N VAL A 487 2.29 28.20 -11.96
CA VAL A 487 1.09 28.98 -11.60
C VAL A 487 0.37 29.47 -12.87
N ILE A 488 1.09 29.92 -13.90
CA ILE A 488 0.46 30.35 -15.16
C ILE A 488 -0.11 29.14 -15.92
N SER A 489 0.58 28.00 -15.94
CA SER A 489 0.09 26.74 -16.54
C SER A 489 -1.27 26.36 -15.94
N THR A 490 -1.31 26.33 -14.61
CA THR A 490 -2.50 25.95 -13.84
C THR A 490 -3.65 26.93 -14.08
N ALA A 491 -3.40 28.24 -14.00
CA ALA A 491 -4.42 29.25 -14.23
C ALA A 491 -4.94 29.25 -15.68
N THR A 492 -4.06 28.97 -16.65
CA THR A 492 -4.40 28.87 -18.08
C THR A 492 -5.30 27.67 -18.33
N LEU A 493 -4.97 26.53 -17.72
CA LEU A 493 -5.78 25.31 -17.81
C LEU A 493 -7.18 25.54 -17.23
N VAL A 494 -7.27 26.16 -16.05
CA VAL A 494 -8.55 26.50 -15.40
C VAL A 494 -9.41 27.42 -16.28
N TYR A 495 -8.80 28.43 -16.90
CA TYR A 495 -9.48 29.34 -17.81
C TYR A 495 -9.96 28.65 -19.10
N PHE A 496 -9.11 27.86 -19.77
CA PHE A 496 -9.50 27.19 -21.03
C PHE A 496 -10.55 26.09 -20.83
N GLN A 497 -10.59 25.48 -19.64
CA GLN A 497 -11.63 24.53 -19.27
C GLN A 497 -12.96 25.23 -18.93
N ASN A 498 -12.91 26.39 -18.26
CA ASN A 498 -14.08 27.16 -17.87
C ASN A 498 -13.88 28.65 -18.19
N ARG A 499 -14.24 29.02 -19.42
CA ARG A 499 -14.07 30.35 -20.03
C ARG A 499 -14.98 31.43 -19.42
N THR A 500 -15.01 31.54 -18.09
CA THR A 500 -15.79 32.54 -17.34
C THR A 500 -15.02 33.84 -17.17
N ASP A 501 -15.73 34.93 -16.85
CA ASP A 501 -15.07 36.21 -16.55
C ASP A 501 -14.20 36.11 -15.30
N ASP A 502 -14.72 35.49 -14.24
CA ASP A 502 -13.99 35.32 -12.98
C ASP A 502 -12.68 34.54 -13.16
N ASN A 503 -12.69 33.44 -13.93
CA ASN A 503 -11.48 32.66 -14.18
C ASN A 503 -10.48 33.42 -15.06
N TYR A 504 -10.95 34.24 -16.01
CA TYR A 504 -10.09 35.14 -16.75
C TYR A 504 -9.49 36.22 -15.86
N GLN A 505 -10.27 36.84 -14.96
CA GLN A 505 -9.76 37.83 -14.02
C GLN A 505 -8.73 37.22 -13.06
N VAL A 506 -8.93 35.97 -12.62
CA VAL A 506 -7.96 35.22 -11.82
C VAL A 506 -6.68 34.96 -12.61
N LEU A 507 -6.77 34.45 -13.85
CA LEU A 507 -5.61 34.25 -14.74
C LEU A 507 -4.86 35.57 -15.01
N LYS A 508 -5.59 36.67 -15.26
CA LYS A 508 -5.05 38.02 -15.48
C LYS A 508 -4.35 38.56 -14.24
N TRP A 509 -5.00 38.46 -13.08
CA TRP A 509 -4.47 38.94 -11.80
C TRP A 509 -3.23 38.16 -11.39
N LEU A 510 -3.26 36.82 -11.49
CA LEU A 510 -2.11 35.97 -11.20
C LEU A 510 -0.95 36.25 -12.16
N SER A 511 -1.20 36.32 -13.46
CA SER A 511 -0.13 36.59 -14.45
C SER A 511 0.49 37.98 -14.27
N ALA A 512 -0.31 39.00 -13.98
CA ALA A 512 0.17 40.36 -13.75
C ALA A 512 0.99 40.50 -12.46
N ASN A 513 0.55 39.85 -11.36
CA ASN A 513 1.29 39.88 -10.10
C ASN A 513 2.57 39.04 -10.16
N LEU A 514 2.55 37.89 -10.84
CA LEU A 514 3.75 37.08 -11.03
C LEU A 514 4.80 37.80 -11.88
N GLU A 515 4.41 38.51 -12.93
CA GLU A 515 5.32 39.35 -13.70
C GLU A 515 5.88 40.51 -12.85
N SER A 516 5.03 41.21 -12.10
CA SER A 516 5.41 42.33 -11.24
C SER A 516 6.37 41.91 -10.11
N ASP A 517 6.05 40.81 -9.42
CA ASP A 517 6.70 40.48 -8.15
C ASP A 517 7.87 39.51 -8.35
N TYR A 518 7.66 38.45 -9.15
CA TYR A 518 8.67 37.43 -9.39
C TYR A 518 9.46 37.68 -10.68
N GLY A 519 8.85 38.28 -11.71
CA GLY A 519 9.57 38.72 -12.92
C GLY A 519 10.62 39.79 -12.61
N LEU A 520 10.33 40.71 -11.69
CA LEU A 520 11.29 41.72 -11.23
C LEU A 520 12.45 41.11 -10.42
N MET A 521 12.19 40.00 -9.70
CA MET A 521 13.25 39.23 -9.04
C MET A 521 14.17 38.53 -10.05
N LEU A 522 13.60 37.88 -11.08
CA LEU A 522 14.38 37.32 -12.19
C LEU A 522 15.22 38.42 -12.86
N PHE A 523 14.63 39.59 -13.12
CA PHE A 523 15.34 40.71 -13.74
C PHE A 523 16.52 41.21 -12.90
N LYS A 524 16.40 41.26 -11.57
CA LYS A 524 17.48 41.67 -10.67
C LYS A 524 18.61 40.64 -10.55
N LEU A 525 18.29 39.35 -10.70
CA LEU A 525 19.26 38.25 -10.61
C LEU A 525 19.99 38.00 -11.93
N ALA A 526 19.33 38.27 -13.06
CA ALA A 526 19.86 37.97 -14.40
C ALA A 526 21.23 38.59 -14.71
N PRO A 527 21.55 39.86 -14.38
CA PRO A 527 22.87 40.43 -14.69
C PRO A 527 24.03 39.73 -13.97
N LYS A 528 23.79 39.28 -12.73
CA LYS A 528 24.80 38.57 -11.93
C LYS A 528 25.05 37.15 -12.45
N LEU A 529 24.00 36.48 -12.91
CA LEU A 529 24.07 35.11 -13.42
C LEU A 529 24.54 35.06 -14.88
N SER A 530 24.16 36.05 -15.70
CA SER A 530 24.66 36.22 -17.07
C SER A 530 26.17 36.47 -17.11
N ALA A 531 26.72 37.14 -16.10
CA ALA A 531 28.17 37.29 -15.94
C ALA A 531 28.90 35.97 -15.60
N LEU A 532 28.18 34.97 -15.07
CA LEU A 532 28.73 33.65 -14.74
C LEU A 532 28.57 32.67 -15.89
N ASP A 533 27.44 32.72 -16.59
CA ASP A 533 27.19 31.93 -17.78
C ASP A 533 26.26 32.69 -18.74
N SER A 534 26.85 33.30 -19.76
CA SER A 534 26.13 34.08 -20.77
C SER A 534 25.47 33.22 -21.85
N SER A 535 25.66 31.90 -21.83
CA SER A 535 25.07 30.99 -22.83
C SER A 535 23.57 30.75 -22.64
N LEU A 536 23.06 31.06 -21.44
CA LEU A 536 21.65 30.89 -21.10
C LEU A 536 20.77 32.07 -21.57
N PRO A 537 19.50 31.82 -21.94
CA PRO A 537 18.67 32.81 -22.61
C PRO A 537 17.91 33.75 -21.64
N TYR A 538 18.61 34.47 -20.74
CA TYR A 538 17.98 35.30 -19.68
C TYR A 538 17.07 36.39 -20.24
N GLU A 539 17.54 37.10 -21.27
CA GLU A 539 16.74 38.15 -21.90
C GLU A 539 15.53 37.58 -22.63
N GLU A 540 15.65 36.38 -23.21
CA GLU A 540 14.55 35.76 -23.95
C GLU A 540 13.48 35.22 -23.02
N LEU A 541 13.87 34.64 -21.87
CA LEU A 541 12.94 34.23 -20.82
C LEU A 541 12.10 35.42 -20.34
N HIS A 542 12.74 36.56 -20.09
CA HIS A 542 12.06 37.78 -19.67
C HIS A 542 11.16 38.35 -20.78
N LYS A 543 11.67 38.46 -22.01
CA LYS A 543 10.86 38.90 -23.17
C LYS A 543 9.67 37.97 -23.43
N SER A 544 9.82 36.67 -23.16
CA SER A 544 8.74 35.70 -23.30
C SER A 544 7.64 35.90 -22.26
N LEU A 545 8.01 36.15 -20.99
CA LEU A 545 7.05 36.47 -19.92
C LEU A 545 6.22 37.74 -20.23
N ILE A 546 6.89 38.82 -20.68
CA ILE A 546 6.21 40.06 -21.10
C ILE A 546 5.27 39.79 -22.29
N LYS A 547 5.73 39.01 -23.28
CA LYS A 547 4.92 38.65 -24.46
C LYS A 547 3.72 37.77 -24.10
N LEU A 548 3.81 36.97 -23.04
CA LEU A 548 2.74 36.14 -22.52
C LEU A 548 1.67 37.01 -21.86
N ASN A 549 2.04 37.96 -21.00
CA ASN A 549 1.09 38.90 -20.41
C ASN A 549 0.43 39.81 -21.46
N LEU A 550 1.18 40.26 -22.47
CA LEU A 550 0.60 40.99 -23.62
C LEU A 550 -0.36 40.14 -24.47
N ALA A 551 -0.16 38.81 -24.54
CA ALA A 551 -1.09 37.91 -25.22
C ALA A 551 -2.37 37.70 -24.41
N LEU A 552 -2.27 37.77 -23.08
CA LEU A 552 -3.37 37.70 -22.14
C LEU A 552 -4.35 38.87 -22.31
N VAL A 553 -3.83 40.09 -22.50
CA VAL A 553 -4.66 41.28 -22.81
C VAL A 553 -5.47 41.08 -24.11
N LYS A 554 -4.92 40.36 -25.10
CA LYS A 554 -5.62 40.08 -26.38
C LYS A 554 -6.67 38.97 -26.29
N LEU A 555 -6.63 38.15 -25.24
CA LEU A 555 -7.69 37.19 -24.91
C LEU A 555 -8.96 37.92 -24.43
N GLU A 556 -8.84 39.06 -23.76
CA GLU A 556 -9.96 39.94 -23.37
C GLU A 556 -10.77 40.42 -24.59
N GLU A 557 -10.07 40.89 -25.62
CA GLU A 557 -10.67 41.39 -26.86
C GLU A 557 -11.43 40.27 -27.60
N SER A 558 -10.93 39.04 -27.56
CA SER A 558 -11.56 37.86 -28.17
C SER A 558 -12.89 37.51 -27.51
N ARG A 559 -12.96 37.71 -26.20
CA ARG A 559 -14.13 37.43 -25.37
C ARG A 559 -15.21 38.51 -25.56
N MET A 560 -14.81 39.78 -25.65
CA MET A 560 -15.71 40.88 -26.00
C MET A 560 -16.34 40.69 -27.39
N ASP A 561 -15.59 40.15 -28.35
CA ASP A 561 -16.11 39.77 -29.67
C ASP A 561 -17.05 38.56 -29.63
N TYR A 562 -16.83 37.60 -28.73
CA TYR A 562 -17.72 36.44 -28.50
C TYR A 562 -19.09 36.86 -27.89
N TYR A 563 -19.08 37.74 -26.90
CA TYR A 563 -20.32 38.29 -26.31
C TYR A 563 -21.06 39.22 -27.29
N ARG A 564 -20.34 40.03 -28.09
CA ARG A 564 -20.95 40.83 -29.18
C ARG A 564 -21.62 39.98 -30.25
N LYS A 565 -21.19 38.72 -30.44
CA LYS A 565 -21.77 37.73 -31.36
C LYS A 565 -22.87 36.86 -30.72
N GLY A 566 -23.32 37.17 -29.50
CA GLY A 566 -24.50 36.56 -28.89
C GLY A 566 -24.24 35.25 -28.10
N GLY A 567 -23.01 34.96 -27.70
CA GLY A 567 -22.72 33.85 -26.78
C GLY A 567 -23.37 34.05 -25.41
N LYS A 568 -24.08 33.05 -24.88
CA LYS A 568 -24.71 33.09 -23.54
C LYS A 568 -23.96 32.24 -22.53
N HIS A 569 -23.94 32.69 -21.28
CA HIS A 569 -23.40 31.96 -20.13
C HIS A 569 -24.36 30.89 -19.60
N THR A 570 -23.80 29.81 -19.06
CA THR A 570 -24.38 29.09 -17.91
C THR A 570 -23.87 29.78 -16.64
N SER A 571 -24.78 30.30 -15.83
CA SER A 571 -24.51 30.98 -14.56
C SER A 571 -24.77 30.04 -13.38
N PHE A 572 -23.88 30.01 -12.38
CA PHE A 572 -24.16 29.45 -11.06
C PHE A 572 -24.88 30.51 -10.18
N PRO A 573 -25.84 30.12 -9.31
CA PRO A 573 -26.42 31.02 -8.33
C PRO A 573 -25.45 31.26 -7.16
N PHE A 574 -25.22 32.52 -6.81
CA PHE A 574 -24.52 32.91 -5.59
C PHE A 574 -25.36 32.55 -4.35
N VAL A 575 -24.70 32.00 -3.33
CA VAL A 575 -25.26 31.83 -1.97
C VAL A 575 -25.53 33.21 -1.39
N GLN A 576 -26.79 33.49 -1.02
CA GLN A 576 -27.17 34.68 -0.26
C GLN A 576 -26.58 34.57 1.15
N ILE A 577 -25.80 35.57 1.56
CA ILE A 577 -25.37 35.78 2.95
C ILE A 577 -26.57 36.40 3.69
N PRO A 578 -26.94 35.96 4.91
CA PRO A 578 -28.01 36.59 5.66
C PRO A 578 -27.63 38.02 6.04
N GLU A 579 -28.49 38.99 5.71
CA GLU A 579 -28.36 40.40 6.08
C GLU A 579 -28.31 40.54 7.62
N GLN A 580 -27.25 41.17 8.13
CA GLN A 580 -27.27 41.77 9.46
C GLN A 580 -28.14 43.03 9.41
N GLU A 581 -29.08 43.11 10.34
CA GLU A 581 -30.00 44.24 10.51
C GLU A 581 -29.26 45.58 10.55
N SER A 582 -29.59 46.41 9.58
CA SER A 582 -29.24 47.82 9.51
C SER A 582 -29.88 48.59 10.67
N THR A 583 -29.06 49.22 11.52
CA THR A 583 -29.51 50.44 12.21
C THR A 583 -29.03 51.63 11.41
N SER A 584 -30.01 52.40 10.94
CA SER A 584 -29.89 53.60 10.16
C SER A 584 -29.12 54.69 10.89
N ARG A 585 -28.31 55.46 10.14
CA ARG A 585 -28.31 56.92 10.22
C ARG A 585 -27.63 57.55 9.00
N ASP A 586 -28.42 58.39 8.35
CA ASP A 586 -28.05 59.37 7.34
C ASP A 586 -26.75 60.11 7.68
N ARG A 587 -25.95 60.42 6.65
CA ARG A 587 -25.93 61.74 6.02
C ARG A 587 -24.93 61.80 4.87
N SER A 588 -25.44 62.32 3.75
CA SER A 588 -24.77 63.00 2.66
C SER A 588 -23.40 63.63 2.99
N PHE A 589 -22.45 63.57 2.05
CA PHE A 589 -22.00 64.76 1.31
C PHE A 589 -21.12 64.37 0.11
N SER A 590 -21.37 65.06 -0.99
CA SER A 590 -20.54 65.17 -2.19
C SER A 590 -19.24 65.93 -1.90
N PHE A 591 -18.09 65.35 -2.26
CA PHE A 591 -17.19 65.80 -3.35
C PHE A 591 -16.10 64.74 -3.56
#